data_AF-A0A9C9G8C8-F1
#
_entry.id   AF-A0A9C9G8C8-F1
#
_cell.length_a   1.000
_cell.length_b   1.000
_cell.length_c   1.000
_cell.angle_alpha   90.00
_cell.angle_beta   90.00
_cell.angle_gamma   90.00
#
_symmetry.space_group_name_H-M   'P 1'
#
loop_
_entity.id
_entity.type
_entity.pdbx_description
1 polymer ?
#
loop_
_entity_poly.entity_id
_entity_poly.type
_entity_poly.pdbx_seq_one_letter_code
_entity_poly.pdbx_strand_id
1 'polypeptide(L)'
;DGRWYAKAPDIPPVLARLKIDKQRPILLTCLGGTGAAFNYAMFYAAGFHNLRVDDAGLRRWNKRLLPLENTDLHKSDVKRQVQNN
;
A
#
# COMPACT_ATOMS: atom_id res chain seq x y z
N ASP A 1 9.61 13.40 -25.15
CA ASP A 1 10.82 12.80 -24.53
C ASP A 1 10.51 11.88 -23.33
N GLY A 2 9.24 11.63 -22.99
CA GLY A 2 8.84 10.54 -22.08
C GLY A 2 9.10 10.77 -20.59
N ARG A 3 9.57 11.97 -20.22
CA ARG A 3 9.87 12.32 -18.83
C ARG A 3 8.61 12.81 -18.12
N TRP A 4 8.13 12.03 -17.17
CA TRP A 4 7.09 12.45 -16.23
C TRP A 4 7.75 13.08 -15.00
N TYR A 5 7.72 14.40 -14.90
CA TYR A 5 8.14 15.11 -13.70
C TYR A 5 6.99 15.06 -12.69
N ALA A 6 6.99 14.05 -11.82
CA ALA A 6 6.14 14.07 -10.64
C ALA A 6 6.79 15.01 -9.60
N LYS A 7 6.04 16.01 -9.13
CA LYS A 7 6.39 16.70 -7.88
C LYS A 7 6.61 15.63 -6.82
N ALA A 8 7.61 15.82 -5.94
CA ALA A 8 7.83 14.92 -4.82
C ALA A 8 6.47 14.64 -4.15
N PRO A 9 6.01 13.38 -4.15
CA PRO A 9 4.66 13.11 -3.74
C PRO A 9 4.56 13.35 -2.24
N ASP A 10 3.51 14.07 -1.85
CA ASP A 10 3.17 14.19 -0.44
C ASP A 10 3.03 12.77 0.10
N ILE A 11 3.79 12.48 1.15
CA ILE A 11 3.69 11.19 1.82
C ILE A 11 2.22 11.03 2.23
N PRO A 12 1.54 9.95 1.81
CA PRO A 12 0.13 9.77 2.10
C PRO A 12 -0.12 9.94 3.61
N PRO A 13 -1.12 10.73 4.04
CA PRO A 13 -1.42 10.96 5.46
C PRO A 13 -1.62 9.66 6.27
N VAL A 14 -1.97 8.57 5.57
CA VAL A 14 -2.06 7.22 6.15
C VAL A 14 -0.74 6.73 6.74
N LEU A 15 0.42 7.02 6.13
CA LEU A 15 1.71 6.57 6.70
C LEU A 15 2.03 7.27 8.02
N ALA A 16 1.72 8.57 8.10
CA ALA A 16 1.83 9.33 9.34
C ALA A 16 0.88 8.78 10.43
N ARG A 17 -0.37 8.46 10.06
CA ARG A 17 -1.35 7.84 10.98
C ARG A 17 -0.87 6.46 11.49
N LEU A 18 -0.27 5.67 10.62
CA LEU A 18 0.27 4.34 10.95
C LEU A 18 1.63 4.40 11.67
N LYS A 19 2.18 5.59 11.90
CA LYS A 19 3.49 5.81 12.55
C LYS A 19 4.61 4.99 11.88
N ILE A 20 4.57 4.89 10.55
CA ILE A 20 5.61 4.20 9.78
C ILE A 20 6.78 5.17 9.61
N ASP A 21 7.89 4.87 10.27
CA ASP A 21 9.15 5.60 10.10
C ASP A 21 9.89 5.15 8.82
N LYS A 22 10.88 5.95 8.39
CA LYS A 22 11.63 5.73 7.14
C LYS A 22 12.63 4.57 7.20
N GLN A 23 12.97 4.08 8.39
CA GLN A 23 13.99 3.06 8.61
C GLN A 23 13.40 1.65 8.65
N ARG A 24 12.10 1.55 8.99
CA ARG A 24 11.38 0.28 8.98
C ARG A 24 11.38 -0.39 7.61
N PRO A 25 11.53 -1.73 7.57
CA PRO A 25 11.31 -2.48 6.35
C PRO A 25 9.86 -2.32 5.87
N ILE A 26 9.67 -1.95 4.61
CA ILE A 26 8.35 -1.83 3.98
C ILE A 26 8.32 -2.75 2.76
N LEU A 27 7.32 -3.62 2.71
CA LEU A 27 6.99 -4.41 1.51
C LEU A 27 5.83 -3.74 0.77
N LEU A 28 6.08 -3.33 -0.46
CA LEU A 28 5.07 -2.79 -1.37
C LEU A 28 4.51 -3.95 -2.21
N THR A 29 3.19 -4.09 -2.22
CA THR A 29 2.49 -5.09 -3.03
C THR A 29 1.28 -4.46 -3.71
N CYS A 30 0.82 -5.06 -4.80
CA CYS A 30 -0.47 -4.76 -5.41
C CYS A 30 -1.04 -6.04 -6.04
N LEU A 31 -2.06 -5.95 -6.88
CA LEU A 31 -2.61 -7.13 -7.55
C LEU A 31 -1.56 -7.90 -8.39
N GLY A 32 -0.63 -7.19 -9.05
CA GLY A 32 0.35 -7.81 -9.97
C GLY A 32 1.65 -7.02 -10.17
N GLY A 33 2.11 -6.29 -9.14
CA GLY A 33 3.43 -5.64 -9.12
C GLY A 33 3.52 -4.22 -9.68
N THR A 34 2.87 -3.89 -10.80
CA THR A 34 3.10 -2.60 -11.50
C THR A 34 2.88 -1.37 -10.60
N GLY A 35 1.74 -1.31 -9.89
CA GLY A 35 1.47 -0.20 -8.96
C GLY A 35 2.45 -0.13 -7.79
N ALA A 36 2.95 -1.29 -7.33
CA ALA A 36 3.96 -1.33 -6.26
C ALA A 36 5.32 -0.78 -6.74
N ALA A 37 5.69 -1.03 -8.01
CA ALA A 37 6.91 -0.47 -8.61
C ALA A 37 6.84 1.06 -8.78
N PHE A 38 5.68 1.60 -9.19
CA PHE A 38 5.48 3.06 -9.21
C PHE A 38 5.63 3.67 -7.81
N ASN A 39 4.99 3.06 -6.81
CA ASN A 39 5.10 3.51 -5.42
C ASN A 39 6.54 3.38 -4.89
N TYR A 40 7.31 2.39 -5.32
CA TYR A 40 8.72 2.26 -4.93
C TYR A 40 9.51 3.52 -5.28
N ALA A 41 9.39 4.00 -6.52
CA ALA A 41 10.08 5.21 -6.96
C ALA A 41 9.66 6.44 -6.14
N MET A 42 8.36 6.56 -5.84
CA MET A 42 7.79 7.64 -5.04
C MET A 42 8.30 7.62 -3.58
N PHE A 43 8.31 6.45 -2.95
CA PHE A 43 8.75 6.29 -1.56
C PHE A 43 10.27 6.47 -1.43
N TYR A 44 11.03 5.97 -2.42
CA TYR A 44 12.47 6.17 -2.49
C TYR A 44 12.80 7.68 -2.57
N ALA A 45 12.12 8.42 -3.45
CA ALA A 45 12.27 9.88 -3.54
C ALA A 45 11.87 10.62 -2.24
N ALA A 46 10.96 10.06 -1.44
CA ALA A 46 10.58 10.59 -0.13
C ALA A 46 11.54 10.20 1.02
N GLY A 47 12.60 9.42 0.74
CA GLY A 47 13.65 9.04 1.68
C GLY A 47 13.40 7.72 2.42
N PHE A 48 12.46 6.89 1.97
CA PHE A 48 12.33 5.51 2.43
C PHE A 48 13.27 4.64 1.62
N HIS A 49 14.31 4.08 2.25
CA HIS A 49 15.31 3.28 1.52
C HIS A 49 15.23 1.78 1.86
N ASN A 50 14.57 1.41 2.96
CA ASN A 50 14.35 0.02 3.34
C ASN A 50 13.08 -0.55 2.69
N LEU A 51 13.03 -0.48 1.35
CA LEU A 51 11.87 -0.86 0.54
C LEU A 51 12.10 -2.18 -0.19
N ARG A 52 11.04 -2.99 -0.30
CA ARG A 52 10.98 -4.18 -1.17
C ARG A 52 9.69 -4.16 -1.99
N VAL A 53 9.72 -4.78 -3.16
CA VAL A 53 8.55 -4.91 -4.03
C VAL A 53 8.19 -6.38 -4.16
N ASP A 54 6.92 -6.71 -3.96
CA ASP A 54 6.31 -7.97 -4.35
C ASP A 54 5.78 -7.84 -5.79
N ASP A 55 6.63 -8.20 -6.74
CA ASP A 55 6.40 -8.06 -8.19
C ASP A 55 5.28 -8.97 -8.71
N ALA A 56 5.11 -10.15 -8.12
CA ALA A 56 4.05 -11.08 -8.48
C ALA A 56 2.71 -10.78 -7.76
N GLY A 57 2.78 -9.96 -6.71
CA GLY A 57 1.62 -9.41 -6.00
C GLY A 57 0.63 -10.44 -5.45
N LEU A 58 -0.58 -9.97 -5.21
CA LEU A 58 -1.69 -10.79 -4.71
C LEU A 58 -2.11 -11.89 -5.69
N ARG A 59 -1.81 -11.78 -6.99
CA ARG A 59 -2.03 -12.89 -7.95
C ARG A 59 -1.27 -14.14 -7.55
N ARG A 60 0.02 -14.02 -7.19
CA ARG A 60 0.81 -15.17 -6.72
C ARG A 60 0.32 -15.68 -5.37
N TRP A 61 -0.08 -14.77 -4.49
CA TRP A 61 -0.67 -15.11 -3.18
C TRP A 61 -1.92 -15.98 -3.34
N ASN A 62 -2.85 -15.55 -4.20
CA ASN A 62 -4.10 -16.25 -4.49
C ASN A 62 -3.87 -17.60 -5.17
N LYS A 63 -2.90 -17.69 -6.09
CA LYS A 63 -2.55 -18.96 -6.75
C LYS A 63 -2.04 -20.02 -5.75
N ARG A 64 -1.49 -19.58 -4.62
CA ARG A 64 -1.03 -20.46 -3.52
C ARG A 64 -2.11 -20.75 -2.49
N LEU A 65 -3.34 -20.28 -2.70
CA LEU A 65 -4.48 -20.44 -1.77
C LEU A 65 -4.15 -19.93 -0.35
N LEU A 66 -3.33 -18.89 -0.26
CA LEU A 66 -3.01 -18.27 1.02
C LEU A 66 -4.19 -17.41 1.51
N PRO A 67 -4.39 -17.25 2.83
CA PRO A 67 -5.50 -16.47 3.36
C PRO A 67 -5.50 -15.03 2.86
N LEU A 68 -6.68 -14.54 2.48
CA LEU A 68 -6.92 -13.13 2.18
C LEU A 68 -7.92 -12.60 3.20
N GLU A 69 -7.61 -11.43 3.77
CA GLU A 69 -8.57 -10.69 4.57
C GLU A 69 -9.40 -9.78 3.65
N ASN A 70 -10.72 -9.92 3.71
CA ASN A 70 -11.62 -8.99 3.04
C ASN A 70 -12.07 -7.91 4.04
N THR A 71 -11.52 -6.70 3.89
CA THR A 71 -11.84 -5.55 4.74
C THR A 71 -13.24 -4.97 4.51
N ASP A 72 -13.93 -5.35 3.44
CA ASP A 72 -15.34 -4.96 3.23
C ASP A 72 -16.30 -5.63 4.22
N LEU A 73 -15.90 -6.75 4.85
CA LEU A 73 -16.68 -7.42 5.90
C LEU A 73 -16.93 -6.52 7.12
N HIS A 74 -16.06 -5.54 7.39
CA HIS A 74 -16.16 -4.66 8.56
C HIS A 74 -17.00 -3.40 8.28
N LYS A 75 -17.39 -3.13 7.03
CA LYS A 75 -18.22 -1.97 6.67
C LYS A 75 -19.65 -2.07 7.20
N SER A 76 -20.19 -3.29 7.36
CA SER A 76 -21.52 -3.52 7.94
C SER A 76 -21.58 -3.20 9.43
N ASP A 77 -20.49 -3.44 10.17
CA ASP A 77 -20.46 -3.21 11.61
C ASP A 77 -20.36 -1.73 11.95
N VAL A 78 -19.63 -0.93 11.15
CA VAL A 78 -19.58 0.53 11.29
C VAL A 78 -20.95 1.16 11.00
N LYS A 79 -21.69 0.68 9.99
CA LYS A 79 -23.06 1.17 9.71
C LYS A 79 -24.04 0.90 10.86
N ARG A 80 -23.95 -0.27 11.52
CA ARG A 80 -24.82 -0.62 12.65
C ARG A 80 -24.59 0.29 13.86
N GLN A 81 -23.35 0.70 14.12
CA GLN A 81 -23.04 1.59 15.25
C GLN A 81 -23.46 3.04 15.02
N VAL A 82 -23.42 3.53 13.78
CA VAL A 82 -23.87 4.89 13.44
C VAL A 82 -25.40 5.02 13.43
N GLN A 83 -26.14 3.94 13.13
CA GLN A 83 -27.60 3.93 13.11
C GLN A 83 -28.22 3.85 14.53
N ASN A 84 -27.45 3.41 15.53
CA ASN A 84 -27.89 3.20 16.91
C ASN A 84 -27.45 4.32 17.86
N ASN A 85 -26.99 5.46 17.32
CA ASN A 85 -26.58 6.67 18.03
C ASN A 85 -27.36 7.87 17.49
#